data_AF-A0AAW8AJD3-F1
#
_entry.id   AF-A0AAW8AJD3-F1
#
_cell.length_a   1.000
_cell.length_b   1.000
_cell.length_c   1.000
_cell.angle_alpha   90.00
_cell.angle_beta   90.00
_cell.angle_gamma   90.00
#
_symmetry.space_group_name_H-M   'P 1'
#
loop_
_entity.id
_entity.type
_entity.pdbx_description
1 polymer ?
#
loop_
_entity_poly.entity_id
_entity_poly.type
_entity_poly.pdbx_seq_one_letter_code
_entity_poly.pdbx_strand_id
1 'polypeptide(L)'
;QIQNLLIQRGERDDKRNVTLQKYRNALEEAQLNLAWTQVRAETDGMVSNLQLNPGIYATAATAVLALVNNNTDIVADFREKSLRHTA
;
A
#
# COMPACT_ATOMS: atom_id res chain seq x y z
N GLN A 1 15.00 38.76 -10.48
CA GLN A 1 13.92 38.15 -11.32
C GLN A 1 14.39 37.00 -12.21
N ILE A 2 15.62 37.01 -12.76
CA ILE A 2 16.12 35.94 -13.66
C ILE A 2 16.32 34.59 -12.94
N GLN A 3 16.65 34.59 -11.64
CA GLN A 3 16.81 33.33 -10.88
C GLN A 3 15.52 32.51 -10.77
N ASN A 4 14.35 33.14 -10.62
CA ASN A 4 13.06 32.43 -10.60
C ASN A 4 12.74 31.77 -11.95
N LEU A 5 13.17 32.37 -13.05
CA LEU A 5 12.98 31.83 -14.40
C LEU A 5 13.89 30.62 -14.68
N LEU A 6 15.12 30.60 -14.12
CA LEU A 6 16.03 29.45 -14.18
C LEU A 6 15.48 28.25 -13.40
N ILE A 7 14.89 28.50 -12.22
CA ILE A 7 14.21 27.46 -11.43
C ILE A 7 13.00 26.91 -12.22
N GLN A 8 12.20 27.74 -12.88
CA GLN A 8 11.03 27.28 -13.65
C GLN A 8 11.39 26.48 -14.92
N ARG A 9 12.51 26.82 -15.58
CA ARG A 9 12.93 26.12 -16.79
C ARG A 9 13.73 24.84 -16.49
N GLY A 10 14.22 24.72 -15.25
CA GLY A 10 15.22 23.75 -14.88
C GLY A 10 16.56 24.03 -15.57
N GLU A 11 17.67 23.67 -14.94
CA GLU A 11 18.96 23.74 -15.64
C GLU A 11 18.94 22.82 -16.88
N ARG A 12 19.81 23.10 -17.87
CA ARG A 12 19.96 22.26 -19.08
C ARG A 12 20.43 20.84 -18.78
N ASP A 13 20.86 20.59 -17.56
CA ASP A 13 21.24 19.28 -17.06
C ASP A 13 19.97 18.48 -16.72
N ASP A 14 19.70 17.42 -17.48
CA ASP A 14 18.53 16.53 -17.33
C ASP A 14 18.33 16.02 -15.89
N LYS A 15 19.42 15.90 -15.12
CA LYS A 15 19.35 15.46 -13.72
C LYS A 15 18.95 16.58 -12.76
N ARG A 16 19.09 17.86 -13.12
CA ARG A 16 18.76 19.04 -12.30
C ARG A 16 17.60 19.85 -12.86
N ASN A 17 16.97 19.37 -13.93
CA ASN A 17 15.78 19.99 -14.49
C ASN A 17 14.53 19.60 -13.67
N VAL A 18 14.10 20.50 -12.79
CA VAL A 18 12.94 20.29 -11.91
C VAL A 18 11.63 20.03 -12.67
N THR A 19 11.48 20.57 -13.88
CA THR A 19 10.30 20.35 -14.72
C THR A 19 10.28 18.93 -15.27
N LEU A 20 11.41 18.43 -15.76
CA LEU A 20 11.53 17.04 -16.20
C LEU A 20 11.35 16.06 -15.03
N GLN A 21 11.93 16.35 -13.87
CA GLN A 21 11.74 15.54 -12.67
C GLN A 21 10.27 15.48 -12.26
N LYS A 22 9.56 16.62 -12.25
CA LYS A 22 8.12 16.67 -11.94
C LYS A 22 7.31 15.72 -12.81
N TYR A 23 7.54 15.73 -14.13
CA TYR A 23 6.81 14.85 -15.04
C TYR A 23 7.20 13.38 -14.91
N ARG A 24 8.48 13.09 -14.60
CA ARG A 24 8.92 11.72 -14.29
C ARG A 24 8.23 11.18 -13.03
N ASN A 25 8.17 11.97 -11.96
CA ASN A 25 7.48 11.58 -10.73
C ASN A 25 5.99 11.35 -10.98
N ALA A 26 5.34 12.22 -11.76
CA ALA A 26 3.93 12.05 -12.12
C ALA A 26 3.69 10.77 -12.95
N LEU A 27 4.62 10.41 -13.84
CA LEU A 27 4.56 9.15 -14.58
C LEU A 27 4.73 7.94 -13.65
N GLU A 28 5.70 7.98 -12.75
CA GLU A 28 5.95 6.92 -11.77
C GLU A 28 4.74 6.71 -10.85
N GLU A 29 4.13 7.81 -10.37
CA GLU A 29 2.91 7.78 -9.58
C GLU A 29 1.73 7.17 -10.36
N ALA A 30 1.55 7.55 -11.63
CA ALA A 30 0.51 6.97 -12.48
C ALA A 30 0.74 5.46 -12.73
N GLN A 31 1.98 5.04 -12.89
CA GLN A 31 2.34 3.63 -13.04
C GLN A 31 2.05 2.83 -11.76
N LEU A 32 2.37 3.40 -10.59
CA LEU A 32 2.08 2.80 -9.29
C LEU A 32 0.56 2.67 -9.06
N ASN A 33 -0.20 3.72 -9.36
CA ASN A 33 -1.65 3.71 -9.27
C ASN A 33 -2.27 2.64 -10.18
N LEU A 34 -1.76 2.49 -11.42
CA LEU A 34 -2.19 1.44 -12.32
C LEU A 34 -1.88 0.05 -11.74
N ALA A 35 -0.68 -0.16 -11.18
CA ALA A 35 -0.32 -1.43 -10.57
C ALA A 35 -1.24 -1.78 -9.37
N TRP A 36 -1.61 -0.79 -8.56
CA TRP A 36 -2.53 -0.97 -7.43
C TRP A 36 -3.98 -1.30 -7.81
N THR A 37 -4.37 -1.13 -9.08
CA THR A 37 -5.68 -1.60 -9.55
C THR A 37 -5.80 -3.13 -9.55
N GLN A 38 -4.67 -3.85 -9.56
CA GLN A 38 -4.64 -5.30 -9.50
C GLN A 38 -4.20 -5.75 -8.09
N VAL A 39 -5.17 -6.08 -7.25
CA VAL A 39 -4.90 -6.61 -5.92
C VAL A 39 -4.52 -8.10 -6.01
N ARG A 40 -3.36 -8.46 -5.46
CA ARG A 40 -2.85 -9.83 -5.39
C ARG A 40 -2.64 -10.23 -3.93
N ALA A 41 -2.76 -11.52 -3.63
CA ALA A 41 -2.47 -12.02 -2.29
C ALA A 41 -0.97 -11.84 -1.96
N GLU A 42 -0.67 -11.35 -0.75
CA GLU A 42 0.70 -11.18 -0.27
C GLU A 42 1.33 -12.51 0.15
N THR A 43 0.52 -13.44 0.63
CA THR A 43 0.93 -14.78 1.10
C THR A 43 -0.10 -15.84 0.69
N ASP A 44 0.30 -17.11 0.77
CA ASP A 44 -0.63 -18.23 0.60
C ASP A 44 -1.63 -18.30 1.76
N GLY A 45 -2.90 -18.58 1.45
CA GLY A 45 -3.95 -18.62 2.44
C GLY A 45 -5.36 -18.77 1.86
N MET A 46 -6.35 -18.50 2.70
CA MET A 46 -7.78 -18.54 2.36
C MET A 46 -8.41 -17.15 2.46
N VAL A 47 -9.25 -16.79 1.47
CA VAL A 47 -10.05 -15.56 1.52
C VAL A 47 -11.29 -15.79 2.38
N SER A 48 -11.56 -14.87 3.30
CA SER A 48 -12.78 -14.82 4.11
C SER A 48 -13.37 -13.40 4.12
N ASN A 49 -14.63 -13.27 4.56
CA ASN A 49 -15.36 -12.00 4.66
C ASN A 49 -15.29 -11.14 3.37
N LEU A 50 -15.44 -11.79 2.20
CA LEU A 50 -15.43 -11.10 0.91
C LEU A 50 -16.75 -10.34 0.70
N GLN A 51 -16.65 -9.02 0.55
CA GLN A 51 -17.79 -8.10 0.40
C GLN A 51 -17.79 -7.40 -0.97
N LEU A 52 -17.08 -7.96 -1.95
CA LEU A 52 -17.01 -7.44 -3.32
C LEU A 52 -17.82 -8.31 -4.27
N ASN A 53 -18.49 -7.64 -5.20
CA ASN A 53 -19.11 -8.24 -6.37
C ASN A 53 -18.77 -7.40 -7.60
N PRO A 54 -18.76 -7.99 -8.82
CA PRO A 54 -18.59 -7.22 -10.04
C PRO A 54 -19.58 -6.05 -10.12
N GLY A 55 -19.08 -4.87 -10.48
CA GLY A 55 -19.86 -3.63 -10.51
C GLY A 55 -19.85 -2.81 -9.21
N ILE A 56 -19.34 -3.35 -8.12
CA ILE A 56 -19.09 -2.57 -6.90
C ILE A 56 -17.75 -1.84 -7.02
N TYR A 57 -17.75 -0.56 -6.67
CA TYR A 57 -16.54 0.26 -6.61
C TYR A 57 -15.87 0.11 -5.24
N ALA A 58 -14.59 -0.24 -5.25
CA ALA A 58 -13.75 -0.27 -4.05
C ALA A 58 -13.06 1.08 -3.84
N THR A 59 -13.00 1.53 -2.59
CA THR A 59 -12.28 2.75 -2.18
C THR A 59 -11.03 2.39 -1.39
N ALA A 60 -9.98 3.20 -1.53
CA ALA A 60 -8.77 3.05 -0.74
C ALA A 60 -9.08 3.11 0.76
N ALA A 61 -8.31 2.38 1.57
CA ALA A 61 -8.48 2.25 3.02
C ALA A 61 -9.81 1.62 3.49
N THR A 62 -10.62 1.04 2.59
CA THR A 62 -11.79 0.25 2.96
C THR A 62 -11.46 -1.24 2.95
N ALA A 63 -11.62 -1.90 4.11
CA ALA A 63 -11.46 -3.35 4.19
C ALA A 63 -12.68 -4.05 3.56
N VAL A 64 -12.44 -4.86 2.52
CA VAL A 64 -13.49 -5.53 1.73
C VAL A 64 -13.32 -7.04 1.65
N LEU A 65 -12.22 -7.57 2.19
CA LEU A 65 -11.92 -8.99 2.33
C LEU A 65 -10.87 -9.19 3.44
N ALA A 66 -10.73 -10.42 3.91
CA ALA A 66 -9.64 -10.84 4.78
C ALA A 66 -8.88 -12.01 4.13
N LEU A 67 -7.55 -11.95 4.13
CA LEU A 67 -6.67 -13.05 3.75
C LEU A 67 -6.16 -13.72 5.03
N VAL A 68 -6.53 -14.98 5.23
CA VAL A 68 -6.11 -15.78 6.39
C VAL A 68 -4.97 -16.68 5.95
N ASN A 69 -3.78 -16.49 6.50
CA ASN A 69 -2.64 -17.35 6.21
C ASN A 69 -2.80 -18.72 6.89
N ASN A 70 -2.04 -19.70 6.42
CA ASN A 70 -2.09 -21.06 6.98
C ASN A 70 -1.19 -21.23 8.21
N ASN A 71 -0.40 -20.22 8.57
CA ASN A 71 0.52 -20.27 9.69
C ASN A 71 -0.25 -20.00 10.99
N THR A 72 -0.29 -20.97 11.89
CA THR A 72 -0.97 -20.82 13.17
C THR A 72 -0.02 -20.22 14.20
N ASP A 73 -0.47 -19.14 14.84
CA ASP A 73 0.14 -18.60 16.05
C ASP A 73 -0.85 -18.70 17.22
N ILE A 74 -0.35 -19.01 18.41
CA ILE A 74 -1.18 -19.21 19.61
C ILE A 74 -0.88 -18.09 20.59
N VAL A 75 -1.84 -17.18 20.76
CA VAL A 75 -1.79 -16.14 21.78
C VAL A 75 -2.72 -16.54 22.92
N ALA A 76 -2.18 -16.64 24.13
CA ALA A 76 -2.94 -16.95 25.33
C ALA A 76 -2.73 -15.85 26.38
N ASP A 77 -3.84 -15.24 26.83
CA ASP A 77 -3.84 -14.31 27.95
C ASP A 77 -4.10 -15.09 29.26
N PHE A 78 -3.05 -15.21 30.06
CA PHE A 78 -3.13 -15.88 31.34
C PHE A 78 -3.25 -14.86 32.47
N ARG A 79 -4.42 -14.82 33.11
CA ARG A 79 -4.57 -14.16 34.41
C ARG A 79 -3.90 -14.97 35.51
N GLU A 80 -3.29 -14.32 36.49
CA GLU A 80 -2.54 -14.93 37.61
C GLU A 80 -3.29 -16.08 38.32
N LYS A 81 -4.60 -15.95 38.53
CA LYS A 81 -5.42 -17.02 39.14
C LYS A 81 -5.51 -18.29 38.27
N SER A 82 -5.35 -18.16 36.95
CA SER A 82 -5.49 -19.22 35.95
C SER A 82 -4.20 -20.04 35.76
N LEU A 83 -3.04 -19.49 36.16
CA LEU A 83 -1.74 -20.16 36.06
C LEU A 83 -1.50 -21.22 37.15
N ARG A 84 -2.38 -21.30 38.17
CA ARG A 84 -2.22 -22.24 39.31
C ARG A 84 -2.40 -23.71 38.93
N HIS A 85 -2.79 -24.03 37.70
CA HIS A 85 -3.08 -25.39 37.24
C HIS A 85 -2.36 -25.77 35.93
N THR A 86 -1.40 -24.96 35.46
CA THR A 86 -0.69 -25.19 34.18
C THR A 86 0.80 -25.45 34.37
N ALA A 87 1.22 -26.07 35.48
CA ALA A 87 2.60 -26.52 35.70
C ALA A 87 2.78 -27.99 35.32
#